data_AF-A0AAW3ERJ0-F1
#
_entry.id   AF-A0AAW3ERJ0-F1
#
_cell.length_a   1.000
_cell.length_b   1.000
_cell.length_c   1.000
_cell.angle_alpha   90.00
_cell.angle_beta   90.00
_cell.angle_gamma   90.00
#
_symmetry.space_group_name_H-M   'P 1'
#
loop_
_entity.id
_entity.type
_entity.pdbx_description
1 polymer ?
#
loop_
_entity_poly.entity_id
_entity_poly.type
_entity_poly.pdbx_seq_one_letter_code
_entity_poly.pdbx_strand_id
1 'polypeptide(L)'
;MQVAKFDERILVETFGMRMASMDLSLPVAAAHGVVAPGTESALHRHDETELFVIVAGKGFVRDDAMGERPVSAGDVIVVEAFDTHVLVNRGDENLVFVDLYWRDAISASTRSEASNDERPDARPIFVFSTPPTPNGDLHLGHLSGPYLGADVYTRFQRMNGRRAFHLTGSDDFQSYVVSKARQLETDPQHVADRFTAEIRATLESMDIEIDQFTVSSKAPGYQRSLQTFFERLVASGGVTLRSEPAAFDATTGAYLYECDIGGRCPSCGAACGGNICEECGVPNLAYDLVEPVSKLSGEAPRIGELERHTIDLDAHREPLLAALRKGRAAPRLHALAEQILARRSFRLPITHPQPWGVSPREPAEARQVIWAWPEMAFGFLFGIEALGTRLEQDWQLSRPDKDWRIVHFFGYDNSFYHTVLYPALYRLVYPDWSPNIDYHVNEFYLLDGLNARRGGACEFRPGRLASNPARHADPLGSLARSAGRAHTSRLRRNRA
;
A
#
# COMPACT_ATOMS: atom_id res chain seq x y z
N MET A 1 -22.90 24.14 -34.33
CA MET A 1 -22.49 24.98 -33.18
C MET A 1 -22.66 24.14 -31.93
N GLN A 2 -21.55 23.78 -31.29
CA GLN A 2 -21.56 23.10 -30.00
C GLN A 2 -21.36 24.17 -28.91
N VAL A 3 -22.20 24.14 -27.88
CA VAL A 3 -22.09 25.01 -26.71
C VAL A 3 -21.88 24.09 -25.52
N ALA A 4 -20.63 23.93 -25.08
CA ALA A 4 -20.32 23.25 -23.83
C ALA A 4 -20.66 24.19 -22.67
N LYS A 5 -21.40 23.71 -21.68
CA LYS A 5 -21.69 24.47 -20.45
C LYS A 5 -20.78 23.99 -19.34
N PHE A 6 -20.23 24.96 -18.63
CA PHE A 6 -19.43 24.76 -17.43
C PHE A 6 -20.21 23.97 -16.37
N ASP A 7 -19.60 22.91 -15.82
CA ASP A 7 -20.13 22.15 -14.69
C ASP A 7 -19.17 22.30 -13.50
N GLU A 8 -19.64 22.97 -12.45
CA GLU A 8 -18.84 23.34 -11.28
C GLU A 8 -18.43 22.17 -10.38
N ARG A 9 -19.03 20.98 -10.53
CA ARG A 9 -18.94 19.93 -9.51
C ARG A 9 -18.09 18.72 -9.89
N ILE A 10 -17.84 18.50 -11.18
CA ILE A 10 -17.35 17.19 -11.65
C ILE A 10 -15.82 17.06 -11.62
N LEU A 11 -15.06 18.17 -11.72
CA LEU A 11 -13.61 18.12 -11.96
C LEU A 11 -12.73 18.81 -10.88
N VAL A 12 -13.34 19.52 -9.94
CA VAL A 12 -12.61 20.25 -8.87
C VAL A 12 -11.83 19.29 -7.97
N GLU A 13 -12.41 18.15 -7.61
CA GLU A 13 -11.76 17.16 -6.73
C GLU A 13 -10.52 16.51 -7.37
N THR A 14 -10.46 16.45 -8.71
CA THR A 14 -9.36 15.80 -9.44
C THR A 14 -8.21 16.75 -9.72
N PHE A 15 -8.50 17.99 -10.10
CA PHE A 15 -7.48 18.95 -10.57
C PHE A 15 -7.15 20.06 -9.57
N GLY A 16 -7.85 20.13 -8.44
CA GLY A 16 -7.67 21.20 -7.44
C GLY A 16 -8.13 22.59 -7.93
N MET A 17 -8.73 22.65 -9.12
CA MET A 17 -9.20 23.87 -9.77
C MET A 17 -10.46 23.57 -10.59
N ARG A 18 -11.22 24.62 -10.92
CA ARG A 18 -12.47 24.46 -11.68
C ARG A 18 -12.15 24.29 -13.15
N MET A 19 -12.57 23.19 -13.76
CA MET A 19 -12.31 22.86 -15.16
C MET A 19 -13.60 22.52 -15.90
N ALA A 20 -13.69 22.88 -17.19
CA ALA A 20 -14.70 22.38 -18.11
C ALA A 20 -14.04 21.96 -19.43
N SER A 21 -14.18 20.70 -19.81
CA SER A 21 -13.60 20.16 -21.04
C SER A 21 -14.49 20.40 -22.26
N MET A 22 -13.86 20.50 -23.42
CA MET A 22 -14.47 20.60 -24.72
C MET A 22 -13.82 19.58 -25.64
N ASP A 23 -14.61 18.63 -26.13
CA ASP A 23 -14.21 17.74 -27.21
C ASP A 23 -14.33 18.49 -28.53
N LEU A 24 -13.21 19.10 -28.93
CA LEU A 24 -13.08 19.67 -30.26
C LEU A 24 -12.79 18.48 -31.17
N SER A 25 -13.54 18.32 -32.27
CA SER A 25 -13.26 17.28 -33.30
C SER A 25 -11.97 17.56 -34.09
N LEU A 26 -10.94 18.04 -33.40
CA LEU A 26 -9.58 18.34 -33.79
C LEU A 26 -8.67 17.35 -33.06
N PRO A 27 -7.42 17.14 -33.49
CA PRO A 27 -6.45 16.28 -32.79
C PRO A 27 -5.94 16.88 -31.48
N VAL A 28 -6.64 17.86 -30.92
CA VAL A 28 -6.30 18.62 -29.72
C VAL A 28 -7.58 18.74 -28.90
N ALA A 29 -7.51 18.34 -27.64
CA ALA A 29 -8.59 18.54 -26.70
C ALA A 29 -8.41 19.90 -26.01
N ALA A 30 -9.51 20.47 -25.51
CA ALA A 30 -9.47 21.78 -24.86
C ALA A 30 -10.19 21.74 -23.53
N ALA A 31 -9.78 22.60 -22.60
CA ALA A 31 -10.50 22.84 -21.37
C ALA A 31 -10.42 24.32 -20.96
N HIS A 32 -11.44 24.78 -20.25
CA HIS A 32 -11.46 26.07 -19.59
C HIS A 32 -11.22 25.87 -18.10
N GLY A 33 -10.19 26.51 -17.55
CA GLY A 33 -9.75 26.38 -16.17
C GLY A 33 -9.84 27.66 -15.36
N VAL A 34 -10.15 27.54 -14.07
CA VAL A 34 -10.16 28.65 -13.10
C VAL A 34 -9.51 28.24 -11.78
N VAL A 35 -8.41 28.91 -11.43
CA VAL A 35 -7.76 28.81 -10.12
C VAL A 35 -8.24 29.96 -9.24
N ALA A 36 -8.88 29.64 -8.11
CA ALA A 36 -9.48 30.63 -7.23
C ALA A 36 -8.40 31.44 -6.46
N PRO A 37 -8.72 32.66 -6.01
CA PRO A 37 -7.84 33.44 -5.14
C PRO A 37 -7.34 32.65 -3.94
N GLY A 38 -6.02 32.71 -3.68
CA GLY A 38 -5.38 32.02 -2.55
C GLY A 38 -5.27 30.50 -2.68
N THR A 39 -5.51 29.93 -3.87
CA THR A 39 -5.45 28.48 -4.12
C THR A 39 -4.40 28.12 -5.18
N GLU A 40 -4.10 26.84 -5.31
CA GLU A 40 -3.24 26.28 -6.35
C GLU A 40 -3.89 25.02 -6.95
N SER A 41 -3.56 24.72 -8.20
CA SER A 41 -3.95 23.46 -8.83
C SER A 41 -3.27 22.26 -8.15
N ALA A 42 -3.77 21.05 -8.40
CA ALA A 42 -3.03 19.84 -8.07
C ALA A 42 -1.69 19.79 -8.86
N LEU A 43 -0.73 19.00 -8.36
CA LEU A 43 0.50 18.71 -9.10
C LEU A 43 0.18 17.83 -10.29
N HIS A 44 0.43 18.34 -11.49
CA HIS A 44 0.20 17.63 -12.73
C HIS A 44 1.51 17.14 -13.34
N ARG A 45 1.49 15.92 -13.87
CA ARG A 45 2.55 15.31 -14.66
C ARG A 45 1.98 14.16 -15.49
N HIS A 46 1.89 14.35 -16.79
CA HIS A 46 1.25 13.41 -17.71
C HIS A 46 1.97 13.39 -19.06
N ASP A 47 1.57 12.48 -19.96
CA ASP A 47 2.26 12.25 -21.23
C ASP A 47 1.71 13.09 -22.39
N GLU A 48 0.69 13.89 -22.15
CA GLU A 48 0.25 14.95 -23.05
C GLU A 48 1.12 16.21 -22.94
N THR A 49 1.29 16.90 -24.06
CA THR A 49 1.75 18.30 -24.07
C THR A 49 0.52 19.19 -23.89
N GLU A 50 0.65 20.22 -23.06
CA GLU A 50 -0.37 21.21 -22.77
C GLU A 50 0.08 22.60 -23.20
N LEU A 51 -0.88 23.42 -23.58
CA LEU A 51 -0.70 24.84 -23.87
C LEU A 51 -1.75 25.62 -23.10
N PHE A 52 -1.31 26.36 -22.09
CA PHE A 52 -2.16 27.28 -21.35
C PHE A 52 -2.13 28.66 -21.98
N VAL A 53 -3.31 29.20 -22.27
CA VAL A 53 -3.51 30.61 -22.61
C VAL A 53 -4.17 31.27 -21.41
N ILE A 54 -3.46 32.17 -20.72
CA ILE A 54 -4.02 32.90 -19.60
C ILE A 54 -4.98 33.97 -20.14
N VAL A 55 -6.25 33.84 -19.81
CA VAL A 55 -7.33 34.71 -20.30
C VAL A 55 -7.55 35.90 -19.36
N ALA A 56 -7.46 35.67 -18.05
CA ALA A 56 -7.69 36.70 -17.04
C ALA A 56 -6.92 36.42 -15.74
N GLY A 57 -6.68 37.47 -14.96
CA GLY A 57 -6.01 37.39 -13.65
C GLY A 57 -4.48 37.37 -13.75
N LYS A 58 -3.85 37.20 -12.59
CA LYS A 58 -2.39 37.06 -12.43
C LYS A 58 -2.10 35.95 -11.44
N GLY A 59 -1.02 35.22 -11.66
CA GLY A 59 -0.60 34.14 -10.80
C GLY A 59 0.81 33.71 -11.13
N PHE A 60 1.10 32.45 -10.87
CA PHE A 60 2.39 31.84 -11.16
C PHE A 60 2.19 30.44 -11.74
N VAL A 61 3.11 30.04 -12.60
CA VAL A 61 3.33 28.63 -12.93
C VAL A 61 4.60 28.17 -12.21
N ARG A 62 4.52 27.03 -11.52
CA ARG A 62 5.65 26.43 -10.82
C ARG A 62 5.96 25.08 -11.45
N ASP A 63 7.19 24.90 -11.89
CA ASP A 63 7.74 23.62 -12.35
C ASP A 63 8.98 23.24 -11.50
N ASP A 64 9.31 21.95 -11.43
CA ASP A 64 10.42 21.46 -10.59
C ASP A 64 11.82 21.81 -11.14
N ALA A 65 11.96 22.09 -12.43
CA ALA A 65 13.23 22.32 -13.13
C ALA A 65 13.64 23.81 -13.21
N MET A 66 12.67 24.73 -13.36
CA MET A 66 12.87 26.17 -13.59
C MET A 66 12.30 27.04 -12.47
N GLY A 67 11.62 26.46 -11.48
CA GLY A 67 11.06 27.15 -10.33
C GLY A 67 9.75 27.90 -10.66
N GLU A 68 9.48 28.97 -9.91
CA GLU A 68 8.22 29.70 -10.02
C GLU A 68 8.33 30.91 -10.95
N ARG A 69 7.39 31.03 -11.90
CA ARG A 69 7.35 32.10 -12.90
C ARG A 69 6.02 32.84 -12.86
N PRO A 70 6.01 34.18 -12.84
CA PRO A 70 4.77 34.93 -12.88
C PRO A 70 4.08 34.79 -14.24
N VAL A 71 2.75 34.73 -14.22
CA VAL A 71 1.89 34.67 -15.40
C VAL A 71 0.72 35.63 -15.24
N SER A 72 0.22 36.13 -16.35
CA SER A 72 -0.82 37.15 -16.41
C SER A 72 -1.64 37.04 -17.69
N ALA A 73 -2.81 37.67 -17.71
CA ALA A 73 -3.68 37.70 -18.89
C ALA A 73 -2.90 38.08 -20.17
N GLY A 74 -2.98 37.22 -21.18
CA GLY A 74 -2.26 37.33 -22.45
C GLY A 74 -1.02 36.44 -22.54
N ASP A 75 -0.53 35.88 -21.44
CA ASP A 75 0.61 34.97 -21.45
C ASP A 75 0.22 33.58 -21.98
N VAL A 76 1.14 32.96 -22.70
CA VAL A 76 1.02 31.60 -23.24
C VAL A 76 2.13 30.74 -22.66
N ILE A 77 1.75 29.61 -22.09
CA ILE A 77 2.65 28.67 -21.42
C ILE A 77 2.52 27.36 -22.17
N VAL A 78 3.65 26.78 -22.57
CA VAL A 78 3.68 25.42 -23.11
C VAL A 78 4.29 24.54 -22.04
N VAL A 79 3.54 23.53 -21.61
CA VAL A 79 4.03 22.47 -20.72
C VAL A 79 4.23 21.25 -21.56
N GLU A 80 5.45 20.78 -21.57
CA GLU A 80 5.85 19.67 -22.39
C GLU A 80 5.55 18.33 -21.70
N ALA A 81 5.24 17.29 -22.47
CA ALA A 81 5.01 15.94 -21.93
C ALA A 81 6.05 15.55 -20.87
N PHE A 82 5.55 15.08 -19.72
CA PHE A 82 6.25 14.71 -18.48
C PHE A 82 6.85 15.84 -17.63
N ASP A 83 6.71 17.10 -18.01
CA ASP A 83 7.05 18.23 -17.14
C ASP A 83 6.05 18.31 -15.99
N THR A 84 6.55 18.64 -14.80
CA THR A 84 5.68 18.93 -13.65
C THR A 84 5.21 20.37 -13.73
N HIS A 85 3.95 20.61 -13.38
CA HIS A 85 3.47 21.98 -13.28
C HIS A 85 2.38 22.13 -12.23
N VAL A 86 2.32 23.32 -11.65
CA VAL A 86 1.25 23.80 -10.76
C VAL A 86 0.92 25.25 -11.12
N LEU A 87 -0.36 25.56 -11.30
CA LEU A 87 -0.82 26.95 -11.41
C LEU A 87 -1.20 27.46 -10.02
N VAL A 88 -0.53 28.52 -9.58
CA VAL A 88 -0.67 29.11 -8.25
C VAL A 88 -1.30 30.50 -8.37
N ASN A 89 -2.40 30.72 -7.66
CA ASN A 89 -3.03 32.03 -7.58
C ASN A 89 -2.92 32.61 -6.17
N ARG A 90 -1.98 33.55 -5.98
CA ARG A 90 -1.80 34.31 -4.73
C ARG A 90 -2.50 35.68 -4.75
N GLY A 91 -3.23 35.99 -5.82
CA GLY A 91 -3.96 37.23 -5.97
C GLY A 91 -5.33 37.21 -5.29
N ASP A 92 -6.07 38.29 -5.49
CA ASP A 92 -7.45 38.52 -5.04
C ASP A 92 -8.50 38.29 -6.14
N GLU A 93 -8.06 38.13 -7.39
CA GLU A 93 -8.91 37.82 -8.55
C GLU A 93 -8.71 36.39 -9.06
N ASN A 94 -9.69 35.83 -9.77
CA ASN A 94 -9.56 34.51 -10.38
C ASN A 94 -8.48 34.51 -11.48
N LEU A 95 -7.62 33.49 -11.49
CA LEU A 95 -6.75 33.19 -12.62
C LEU A 95 -7.52 32.26 -13.56
N VAL A 96 -7.80 32.74 -14.77
CA VAL A 96 -8.61 32.04 -15.77
C VAL A 96 -7.72 31.69 -16.96
N PHE A 97 -7.79 30.45 -17.42
CA PHE A 97 -7.00 29.99 -18.56
C PHE A 97 -7.78 29.04 -19.48
N VAL A 98 -7.31 28.92 -20.71
CA VAL A 98 -7.70 27.85 -21.63
C VAL A 98 -6.52 26.91 -21.75
N ASP A 99 -6.76 25.63 -21.53
CA ASP A 99 -5.82 24.55 -21.75
C ASP A 99 -6.13 23.87 -23.08
N LEU A 100 -5.10 23.70 -23.90
CA LEU A 100 -5.12 22.93 -25.12
C LEU A 100 -4.12 21.80 -24.98
N TYR A 101 -4.58 20.55 -25.00
CA TYR A 101 -3.74 19.40 -24.75
C TYR A 101 -3.85 18.36 -25.85
N TRP A 102 -2.72 17.76 -26.18
CA TRP A 102 -2.64 16.70 -27.17
C TRP A 102 -1.52 15.73 -26.86
N ARG A 103 -1.70 14.50 -27.33
CA ARG A 103 -0.69 13.46 -27.21
C ARG A 103 0.04 13.30 -28.53
N ASP A 104 1.33 13.62 -28.53
CA ASP A 104 2.26 13.20 -29.58
C ASP A 104 3.12 12.04 -29.07
N ALA A 105 2.81 10.82 -29.51
CA ALA A 105 3.50 9.61 -29.05
C ALA A 105 5.00 9.62 -29.36
N ILE A 106 5.43 10.27 -30.45
CA ILE A 106 6.84 10.29 -30.85
C ILE A 106 7.62 11.27 -29.98
N SER A 107 7.10 12.49 -29.79
CA SER A 107 7.72 13.48 -28.90
C SER A 107 7.69 13.02 -27.45
N ALA A 108 6.60 12.41 -26.99
CA ALA A 108 6.52 11.82 -25.65
C ALA A 108 7.54 10.70 -25.45
N SER A 109 7.72 9.80 -26.42
CA SER A 109 8.76 8.77 -26.36
C SER A 109 10.17 9.36 -26.32
N THR A 110 10.46 10.30 -27.22
CA THR A 110 11.78 10.94 -27.32
C THR A 110 12.13 11.72 -26.06
N ARG A 111 11.16 12.40 -25.44
CA ARG A 111 11.38 13.08 -24.16
C ARG A 111 11.39 12.16 -22.95
N SER A 112 10.68 11.05 -22.98
CA SER A 112 10.88 10.01 -21.97
C SER A 112 12.34 9.53 -21.98
N GLU A 113 12.97 9.43 -23.15
CA GLU A 113 14.39 9.09 -23.29
C GLU A 113 15.32 10.24 -22.89
N ALA A 114 15.02 11.49 -23.27
CA ALA A 114 15.84 12.66 -22.91
C ALA A 114 15.72 13.08 -21.44
N SER A 115 14.55 12.91 -20.80
CA SER A 115 14.35 13.15 -19.36
C SER A 115 15.01 12.08 -18.47
N ASN A 116 15.41 10.94 -19.06
CA ASN A 116 16.31 9.99 -18.42
C ASN A 116 17.78 10.45 -18.43
N ASP A 117 18.12 11.47 -19.23
CA ASP A 117 19.48 12.02 -19.37
C ASP A 117 19.76 13.16 -18.36
N GLU A 118 18.71 13.77 -17.78
CA GLU A 118 18.83 14.49 -16.51
C GLU A 118 19.13 13.44 -15.42
N ARG A 119 20.33 13.52 -14.83
CA ARG A 119 20.89 12.54 -13.88
C ARG A 119 19.79 11.74 -13.18
N PRO A 120 19.74 10.40 -13.34
CA PRO A 120 18.71 9.60 -12.69
C PRO A 120 18.75 9.95 -11.20
N ASP A 121 17.64 10.48 -10.71
CA ASP A 121 17.38 10.77 -9.31
C ASP A 121 18.10 9.74 -8.45
N ALA A 122 19.16 10.20 -7.77
CA ALA A 122 20.07 9.33 -7.04
C ALA A 122 19.42 8.74 -5.78
N ARG A 123 18.19 9.19 -5.46
CA ARG A 123 17.39 8.70 -4.35
C ARG A 123 17.12 7.20 -4.49
N PRO A 124 17.42 6.40 -3.45
CA PRO A 124 17.08 5.00 -3.46
C PRO A 124 15.56 4.81 -3.42
N ILE A 125 15.08 3.86 -4.21
CA ILE A 125 13.68 3.43 -4.25
C ILE A 125 13.59 2.05 -3.60
N PHE A 126 12.92 1.99 -2.46
CA PHE A 126 12.65 0.76 -1.73
C PHE A 126 11.26 0.27 -2.07
N VAL A 127 11.21 -0.80 -2.85
CA VAL A 127 9.98 -1.43 -3.34
C VAL A 127 9.70 -2.64 -2.47
N PHE A 128 8.55 -2.66 -1.81
CA PHE A 128 8.14 -3.74 -0.94
C PHE A 128 6.97 -4.50 -1.53
N SER A 129 7.09 -5.81 -1.65
CA SER A 129 5.92 -6.70 -1.64
C SER A 129 5.66 -7.13 -0.20
N THR A 130 4.42 -7.00 0.28
CA THR A 130 4.07 -7.35 1.67
C THR A 130 4.54 -8.76 2.03
N PRO A 131 5.30 -8.93 3.13
CA PRO A 131 5.78 -10.23 3.57
C PRO A 131 4.61 -11.23 3.70
N PRO A 132 4.70 -12.42 3.09
CA PRO A 132 3.72 -13.46 3.26
C PRO A 132 3.85 -14.07 4.65
N THR A 133 2.70 -14.44 5.22
CA THR A 133 2.66 -15.34 6.36
C THR A 133 3.10 -16.74 5.95
N PRO A 134 4.12 -17.35 6.58
CA PRO A 134 4.61 -18.68 6.23
C PRO A 134 3.74 -19.77 6.87
N ASN A 135 2.45 -19.80 6.53
CA ASN A 135 1.52 -20.89 6.87
C ASN A 135 1.17 -21.76 5.65
N GLY A 136 1.79 -21.45 4.51
CA GLY A 136 1.59 -22.07 3.22
C GLY A 136 2.47 -21.48 2.13
N ASP A 137 2.58 -22.19 1.02
CA ASP A 137 3.21 -21.68 -0.20
C ASP A 137 2.31 -20.64 -0.90
N LEU A 138 2.90 -19.84 -1.78
CA LEU A 138 2.22 -18.82 -2.56
C LEU A 138 1.31 -19.44 -3.64
N HIS A 139 0.10 -18.89 -3.80
CA HIS A 139 -0.79 -19.20 -4.91
C HIS A 139 -0.80 -18.05 -5.94
N LEU A 140 -1.48 -18.26 -7.07
CA LEU A 140 -1.55 -17.27 -8.15
C LEU A 140 -2.03 -15.89 -7.69
N GLY A 141 -3.01 -15.81 -6.79
CA GLY A 141 -3.44 -14.51 -6.25
C GLY A 141 -2.33 -13.72 -5.56
N HIS A 142 -1.47 -14.39 -4.77
CA HIS A 142 -0.28 -13.76 -4.20
C HIS A 142 0.65 -13.32 -5.32
N LEU A 143 1.04 -14.23 -6.20
CA LEU A 143 2.03 -13.96 -7.26
C LEU A 143 1.58 -12.84 -8.21
N SER A 144 0.34 -12.88 -8.69
CA SER A 144 -0.18 -11.95 -9.70
C SER A 144 -0.23 -10.50 -9.24
N GLY A 145 -0.38 -10.30 -7.93
CA GLY A 145 -0.58 -8.99 -7.36
C GLY A 145 0.71 -8.40 -6.82
N PRO A 146 0.96 -8.56 -5.51
CA PRO A 146 2.05 -7.87 -4.84
C PRO A 146 3.45 -8.23 -5.36
N TYR A 147 3.73 -9.51 -5.63
CA TYR A 147 5.10 -9.93 -5.94
C TYR A 147 5.51 -9.64 -7.38
N LEU A 148 4.69 -10.04 -8.37
CA LEU A 148 4.98 -9.74 -9.77
C LEU A 148 4.92 -8.23 -10.06
N GLY A 149 3.97 -7.51 -9.45
CA GLY A 149 3.88 -6.06 -9.58
C GLY A 149 5.13 -5.34 -9.07
N ALA A 150 5.62 -5.73 -7.88
CA ALA A 150 6.84 -5.18 -7.30
C ALA A 150 8.09 -5.49 -8.14
N ASP A 151 8.21 -6.71 -8.66
CA ASP A 151 9.34 -7.13 -9.50
C ASP A 151 9.36 -6.34 -10.83
N VAL A 152 8.24 -6.30 -11.55
CA VAL A 152 8.11 -5.55 -12.81
C VAL A 152 8.42 -4.07 -12.60
N TYR A 153 7.87 -3.47 -11.54
CA TYR A 153 8.16 -2.08 -11.20
C TYR A 153 9.65 -1.87 -10.90
N THR A 154 10.26 -2.74 -10.11
CA THR A 154 11.68 -2.63 -9.74
C THR A 154 12.58 -2.73 -10.99
N ARG A 155 12.32 -3.70 -11.87
CA ARG A 155 13.04 -3.87 -13.13
C ARG A 155 12.85 -2.65 -14.05
N PHE A 156 11.64 -2.13 -14.17
CA PHE A 156 11.36 -0.92 -14.94
C PHE A 156 12.14 0.28 -14.40
N GLN A 157 12.17 0.49 -13.09
CA GLN A 157 12.94 1.59 -12.48
C GLN A 157 14.44 1.43 -12.76
N ARG A 158 14.99 0.21 -12.66
CA ARG A 158 16.40 -0.09 -12.99
C ARG A 158 16.72 0.16 -14.47
N MET A 159 15.82 -0.21 -15.38
CA MET A 159 15.98 0.06 -16.82
C MET A 159 16.03 1.57 -17.13
N ASN A 160 15.36 2.38 -16.32
CA ASN A 160 15.44 3.85 -16.38
C ASN A 160 16.61 4.43 -15.56
N GLY A 161 17.62 3.63 -15.22
CA GLY A 161 18.81 4.06 -14.52
C GLY A 161 18.62 4.41 -13.03
N ARG A 162 17.45 4.13 -12.43
CA ARG A 162 17.18 4.44 -11.02
C ARG A 162 17.73 3.35 -10.09
N ARG A 163 18.12 3.75 -8.87
CA ARG A 163 18.53 2.82 -7.80
C ARG A 163 17.31 2.24 -7.10
N ALA A 164 16.72 1.19 -7.69
CA ALA A 164 15.56 0.49 -7.12
C ALA A 164 15.92 -0.89 -6.56
N PHE A 165 15.36 -1.19 -5.38
CA PHE A 165 15.57 -2.44 -4.67
C PHE A 165 14.23 -3.05 -4.30
N HIS A 166 14.04 -4.35 -4.56
CA HIS A 166 12.89 -5.14 -4.15
C HIS A 166 13.19 -5.83 -2.82
N LEU A 167 12.47 -5.43 -1.78
CA LEU A 167 12.56 -5.99 -0.44
C LEU A 167 11.27 -6.73 -0.08
N THR A 168 11.41 -7.87 0.59
CA THR A 168 10.29 -8.57 1.23
C THR A 168 10.81 -9.40 2.39
N GLY A 169 10.05 -10.37 2.88
CA GLY A 169 10.47 -11.18 4.01
C GLY A 169 9.56 -12.37 4.24
N SER A 170 9.62 -12.93 5.44
CA SER A 170 8.61 -13.84 5.96
C SER A 170 8.07 -13.27 7.27
N ASP A 171 6.75 -13.29 7.40
CA ASP A 171 6.05 -12.80 8.59
C ASP A 171 5.83 -13.95 9.59
N ASP A 172 6.92 -14.35 10.23
CA ASP A 172 6.98 -15.61 11.00
C ASP A 172 6.09 -15.57 12.26
N PHE A 173 5.82 -14.40 12.84
CA PHE A 173 5.16 -14.27 14.15
C PHE A 173 3.63 -14.16 14.09
N GLN A 174 3.03 -14.29 12.91
CA GLN A 174 1.57 -14.25 12.72
C GLN A 174 0.83 -15.39 13.43
N SER A 175 -0.38 -15.10 13.91
CA SER A 175 -1.26 -16.07 14.56
C SER A 175 -1.60 -17.26 13.66
N TYR A 176 -1.67 -17.04 12.34
CA TYR A 176 -1.95 -18.08 11.38
C TYR A 176 -0.83 -19.13 11.26
N VAL A 177 0.41 -18.81 11.62
CA VAL A 177 1.51 -19.79 11.73
C VAL A 177 1.22 -20.74 12.89
N VAL A 178 0.79 -20.20 14.04
CA VAL A 178 0.38 -20.99 15.21
C VAL A 178 -0.82 -21.86 14.89
N SER A 179 -1.85 -21.31 14.24
CA SER A 179 -3.01 -22.08 13.78
C SER A 179 -2.60 -23.24 12.87
N LYS A 180 -1.68 -22.98 11.93
CA LYS A 180 -1.17 -24.02 11.04
C LYS A 180 -0.34 -25.08 11.77
N ALA A 181 0.46 -24.68 12.76
CA ALA A 181 1.24 -25.57 13.59
C ALA A 181 0.34 -26.54 14.38
N ARG A 182 -0.77 -26.04 14.95
CA ARG A 182 -1.80 -26.88 15.59
C ARG A 182 -2.39 -27.90 14.60
N GLN A 183 -2.73 -27.48 13.38
CA GLN A 183 -3.27 -28.38 12.34
C GLN A 183 -2.29 -29.47 11.89
N LEU A 184 -0.99 -29.15 11.91
CA LEU A 184 0.09 -30.06 11.50
C LEU A 184 0.70 -30.83 12.69
N GLU A 185 0.18 -30.63 13.91
CA GLU A 185 0.68 -31.23 15.15
C GLU A 185 2.20 -31.03 15.33
N THR A 186 2.67 -29.81 15.04
CA THR A 186 4.09 -29.42 15.10
C THR A 186 4.26 -28.06 15.78
N ASP A 187 5.49 -27.58 15.92
CA ASP A 187 5.78 -26.27 16.50
C ASP A 187 5.74 -25.13 15.44
N PRO A 188 5.41 -23.89 15.84
CA PRO A 188 5.34 -22.75 14.92
C PRO A 188 6.65 -22.45 14.17
N GLN A 189 7.83 -22.68 14.79
CA GLN A 189 9.11 -22.43 14.12
C GLN A 189 9.32 -23.40 12.97
N HIS A 190 8.97 -24.69 13.14
CA HIS A 190 9.02 -25.67 12.07
C HIS A 190 8.11 -25.30 10.89
N VAL A 191 6.90 -24.81 11.17
CA VAL A 191 5.96 -24.31 10.14
C VAL A 191 6.56 -23.11 9.40
N ALA A 192 7.03 -22.10 10.13
CA ALA A 192 7.62 -20.91 9.55
C ALA A 192 8.84 -21.25 8.68
N ASP A 193 9.75 -22.09 9.19
CA ASP A 193 10.95 -22.52 8.48
C ASP A 193 10.63 -23.23 7.17
N ARG A 194 9.70 -24.19 7.24
CA ARG A 194 9.27 -24.97 6.08
C ARG A 194 8.65 -24.07 5.01
N PHE A 195 7.65 -23.29 5.37
CA PHE A 195 6.91 -22.51 4.37
C PHE A 195 7.69 -21.30 3.89
N THR A 196 8.57 -20.70 4.69
CA THR A 196 9.52 -19.68 4.20
C THR A 196 10.45 -20.25 3.14
N ALA A 197 10.92 -21.49 3.29
CA ALA A 197 11.71 -22.16 2.26
C ALA A 197 10.90 -22.43 0.98
N GLU A 198 9.66 -22.94 1.12
CA GLU A 198 8.74 -23.15 -0.02
C GLU A 198 8.45 -21.83 -0.77
N ILE A 199 8.13 -20.75 -0.05
CA ILE A 199 7.85 -19.42 -0.59
C ILE A 199 9.05 -18.89 -1.37
N ARG A 200 10.27 -18.96 -0.82
CA ARG A 200 11.49 -18.52 -1.50
C ARG A 200 11.73 -19.28 -2.80
N ALA A 201 11.59 -20.61 -2.76
CA ALA A 201 11.74 -21.44 -3.95
C ALA A 201 10.69 -21.10 -5.02
N THR A 202 9.45 -20.79 -4.60
CA THR A 202 8.40 -20.35 -5.51
C THR A 202 8.74 -19.01 -6.17
N LEU A 203 9.18 -18.00 -5.41
CA LEU A 203 9.59 -16.70 -5.96
C LEU A 203 10.76 -16.85 -6.94
N GLU A 204 11.77 -17.64 -6.59
CA GLU A 204 12.91 -17.93 -7.47
C GLU A 204 12.46 -18.64 -8.77
N SER A 205 11.55 -19.62 -8.67
CA SER A 205 11.03 -20.33 -9.85
C SER A 205 10.22 -19.44 -10.81
N MET A 206 9.71 -18.31 -10.30
CA MET A 206 8.97 -17.30 -11.06
C MET A 206 9.88 -16.19 -11.60
N ASP A 207 11.19 -16.30 -11.42
CA ASP A 207 12.19 -15.28 -11.78
C ASP A 207 11.90 -13.93 -11.11
N ILE A 208 11.44 -13.96 -9.85
CA ILE A 208 11.24 -12.76 -9.04
C ILE A 208 12.50 -12.51 -8.22
N GLU A 209 13.18 -11.40 -8.51
CA GLU A 209 14.46 -11.07 -7.91
C GLU A 209 14.26 -10.22 -6.64
N ILE A 210 14.69 -10.76 -5.49
CA ILE A 210 14.60 -10.07 -4.20
C ILE A 210 15.98 -9.65 -3.73
N ASP A 211 16.20 -8.34 -3.56
CA ASP A 211 17.46 -7.79 -3.05
C ASP A 211 17.64 -8.04 -1.54
N GLN A 212 16.55 -7.99 -0.78
CA GLN A 212 16.58 -8.24 0.65
C GLN A 212 15.34 -9.02 1.07
N PHE A 213 15.57 -10.23 1.57
CA PHE A 213 14.53 -11.06 2.16
C PHE A 213 14.81 -11.25 3.64
N THR A 214 14.04 -10.57 4.48
CA THR A 214 14.18 -10.61 5.94
C THR A 214 13.30 -11.71 6.55
N VAL A 215 13.90 -12.66 7.25
CA VAL A 215 13.18 -13.71 8.00
C VAL A 215 13.08 -13.26 9.45
N SER A 216 11.90 -12.83 9.92
CA SER A 216 11.76 -12.12 11.20
C SER A 216 12.22 -12.95 12.41
N SER A 217 12.01 -14.26 12.40
CA SER A 217 12.47 -15.14 13.49
C SER A 217 13.98 -15.41 13.51
N LYS A 218 14.69 -15.19 12.39
CA LYS A 218 16.11 -15.56 12.22
C LYS A 218 17.04 -14.39 11.97
N ALA A 219 16.52 -13.22 11.63
CA ALA A 219 17.32 -12.05 11.31
C ALA A 219 18.12 -11.59 12.55
N PRO A 220 19.47 -11.51 12.46
CA PRO A 220 20.31 -11.10 13.59
C PRO A 220 19.93 -9.71 14.10
N GLY A 221 19.73 -9.58 15.41
CA GLY A 221 19.38 -8.31 16.05
C GLY A 221 17.92 -7.87 15.90
N TYR A 222 17.12 -8.54 15.07
CA TYR A 222 15.73 -8.16 14.77
C TYR A 222 14.87 -8.00 16.03
N GLN A 223 14.86 -9.02 16.90
CA GLN A 223 14.08 -8.98 18.15
C GLN A 223 14.49 -7.82 19.06
N ARG A 224 15.80 -7.54 19.17
CA ARG A 224 16.33 -6.47 20.02
C ARG A 224 15.95 -5.09 19.47
N SER A 225 16.06 -4.91 18.15
CA SER A 225 15.70 -3.67 17.47
C SER A 225 14.20 -3.42 17.48
N LEU A 226 13.38 -4.47 17.32
CA LEU A 226 11.93 -4.40 17.44
C LEU A 226 11.50 -3.97 18.85
N GLN A 227 12.11 -4.57 19.88
CA GLN A 227 11.91 -4.15 21.26
C GLN A 227 12.22 -2.67 21.47
N THR A 228 13.34 -2.17 20.91
CA THR A 228 13.68 -0.75 21.02
C THR A 228 12.76 0.15 20.20
N PHE A 229 12.24 -0.31 19.07
CA PHE A 229 11.18 0.38 18.33
C PHE A 229 9.90 0.49 19.18
N PHE A 230 9.52 -0.59 19.87
CA PHE A 230 8.37 -0.61 20.76
C PHE A 230 8.56 0.28 22.00
N GLU A 231 9.73 0.28 22.63
CA GLU A 231 10.08 1.20 23.72
C GLU A 231 9.88 2.66 23.30
N ARG A 232 10.25 3.02 22.06
CA ARG A 232 10.03 4.37 21.51
C ARG A 232 8.55 4.67 21.29
N LEU A 233 7.75 3.69 20.84
CA LEU A 233 6.31 3.84 20.71
C LEU A 233 5.66 4.16 22.07
N VAL A 234 6.02 3.42 23.12
CA VAL A 234 5.52 3.68 24.48
C VAL A 234 6.00 5.03 25.00
N ALA A 235 7.29 5.35 24.84
CA ALA A 235 7.88 6.61 25.28
C ALA A 235 7.28 7.86 24.58
N SER A 236 6.73 7.70 23.37
CA SER A 236 6.03 8.78 22.65
C SER A 236 4.73 9.23 23.34
N GLY A 237 4.18 8.40 24.23
CA GLY A 237 2.87 8.60 24.86
C GLY A 237 1.67 8.25 23.97
N GLY A 238 1.89 7.92 22.69
CA GLY A 238 0.82 7.50 21.75
C GLY A 238 0.37 6.05 21.92
N VAL A 239 1.19 5.22 22.58
CA VAL A 239 0.86 3.85 22.96
C VAL A 239 0.83 3.77 24.48
N THR A 240 -0.30 3.37 25.05
CA THR A 240 -0.46 3.23 26.50
C THR A 240 -1.07 1.90 26.88
N LEU A 241 -0.70 1.41 28.06
CA LEU A 241 -1.29 0.21 28.65
C LEU A 241 -2.73 0.51 29.10
N ARG A 242 -3.70 -0.27 28.61
CA ARG A 242 -5.14 -0.06 28.87
C ARG A 242 -5.85 -1.39 29.07
N SER A 243 -6.74 -1.45 30.07
CA SER A 243 -7.75 -2.50 30.18
C SER A 243 -8.87 -2.21 29.19
N GLU A 244 -9.04 -3.11 28.21
CA GLU A 244 -10.08 -3.01 27.20
C GLU A 244 -10.75 -4.36 26.96
N PRO A 245 -11.99 -4.36 26.41
CA PRO A 245 -12.69 -5.58 26.06
C PRO A 245 -11.88 -6.53 25.17
N ALA A 246 -11.99 -7.82 25.46
CA ALA A 246 -11.34 -8.92 24.76
C ALA A 246 -12.27 -10.13 24.69
N ALA A 247 -12.16 -10.89 23.60
CA ALA A 247 -12.90 -12.13 23.42
C ALA A 247 -12.13 -13.30 24.02
N PHE A 248 -12.85 -14.18 24.72
CA PHE A 248 -12.34 -15.41 25.29
C PHE A 248 -13.23 -16.57 24.91
N ASP A 249 -12.62 -17.73 24.70
CA ASP A 249 -13.33 -18.97 24.47
C ASP A 249 -14.13 -19.36 25.71
N ALA A 250 -15.44 -19.60 25.55
CA ALA A 250 -16.33 -19.87 26.69
C ALA A 250 -16.04 -21.20 27.38
N THR A 251 -15.45 -22.18 26.67
CA THR A 251 -15.20 -23.52 27.18
C THR A 251 -13.81 -23.64 27.80
N THR A 252 -12.79 -23.13 27.11
CA THR A 252 -11.38 -23.30 27.48
C THR A 252 -10.82 -22.10 28.24
N GLY A 253 -11.48 -20.94 28.16
CA GLY A 253 -10.99 -19.68 28.71
C GLY A 253 -9.83 -19.05 27.92
N ALA A 254 -9.46 -19.63 26.78
CA ALA A 254 -8.37 -19.13 25.95
C ALA A 254 -8.69 -17.74 25.37
N TYR A 255 -7.70 -16.87 25.30
CA TYR A 255 -7.81 -15.58 24.61
C TYR A 255 -8.00 -15.81 23.11
N LEU A 256 -9.02 -15.18 22.53
CA LEU A 256 -9.37 -15.31 21.11
C LEU A 256 -8.94 -14.07 20.34
N TYR A 257 -8.23 -14.32 19.24
CA TYR A 257 -7.63 -13.26 18.47
C TYR A 257 -7.33 -13.74 17.03
N GLU A 258 -7.52 -12.85 16.05
CA GLU A 258 -7.31 -13.10 14.62
C GLU A 258 -7.88 -14.45 14.13
N CYS A 259 -7.01 -15.45 13.94
CA CYS A 259 -7.36 -16.73 13.34
C CYS A 259 -8.30 -17.55 14.23
N ASP A 260 -8.31 -17.33 15.54
CA ASP A 260 -9.03 -18.14 16.53
C ASP A 260 -10.54 -17.81 16.60
N ILE A 261 -11.00 -16.75 15.91
CA ILE A 261 -12.39 -16.29 15.95
C ILE A 261 -12.89 -15.91 14.56
N GLY A 262 -14.19 -16.04 14.33
CA GLY A 262 -14.87 -15.55 13.14
C GLY A 262 -16.26 -15.04 13.47
N GLY A 263 -16.90 -14.34 12.54
CA GLY A 263 -18.24 -13.81 12.70
C GLY A 263 -18.65 -12.99 11.49
N ARG A 264 -19.56 -12.05 11.66
CA ARG A 264 -19.92 -11.07 10.63
C ARG A 264 -19.31 -9.69 10.91
N CYS A 265 -18.92 -9.01 9.85
CA CYS A 265 -18.34 -7.68 9.89
C CYS A 265 -19.36 -6.68 10.44
N PRO A 266 -19.01 -5.89 11.48
CA PRO A 266 -19.92 -4.89 12.02
C PRO A 266 -20.22 -3.75 11.04
N SER A 267 -19.39 -3.57 10.01
CA SER A 267 -19.57 -2.50 9.01
C SER A 267 -20.43 -2.91 7.81
N CYS A 268 -20.32 -4.15 7.31
CA CYS A 268 -20.99 -4.57 6.08
C CYS A 268 -21.78 -5.88 6.19
N GLY A 269 -21.68 -6.60 7.31
CA GLY A 269 -22.37 -7.87 7.53
C GLY A 269 -21.75 -9.09 6.84
N ALA A 270 -20.71 -8.94 6.01
CA ALA A 270 -20.01 -10.06 5.39
C ALA A 270 -19.32 -10.96 6.44
N ALA A 271 -19.15 -12.25 6.14
CA ALA A 271 -18.38 -13.15 6.99
C ALA A 271 -16.90 -12.71 7.04
N CYS A 272 -16.32 -12.59 8.23
CA CYS A 272 -14.94 -12.15 8.42
C CYS A 272 -14.27 -12.78 9.65
N GLY A 273 -12.94 -12.67 9.71
CA GLY A 273 -12.14 -12.99 10.90
C GLY A 273 -12.02 -11.81 11.87
N GLY A 274 -11.44 -12.05 13.03
CA GLY A 274 -11.29 -11.07 14.12
C GLY A 274 -10.13 -10.10 13.98
N ASN A 275 -9.97 -9.46 12.81
CA ASN A 275 -8.95 -8.43 12.59
C ASN A 275 -9.31 -7.49 11.42
N ILE A 276 -9.51 -8.03 10.21
CA ILE A 276 -9.93 -7.24 9.05
C ILE A 276 -11.04 -7.94 8.28
N CYS A 277 -11.95 -7.16 7.72
CA CYS A 277 -12.94 -7.65 6.76
C CYS A 277 -12.34 -7.65 5.34
N GLU A 278 -12.18 -8.83 4.74
CA GLU A 278 -11.66 -8.96 3.36
C GLU A 278 -12.59 -8.33 2.31
N GLU A 279 -13.89 -8.18 2.59
CA GLU A 279 -14.87 -7.63 1.65
C GLU A 279 -14.82 -6.10 1.57
N CYS A 280 -14.83 -5.42 2.72
CA CYS A 280 -14.88 -3.95 2.78
C CYS A 280 -13.57 -3.29 3.20
N GLY A 281 -12.55 -4.05 3.61
CA GLY A 281 -11.25 -3.54 4.07
C GLY A 281 -11.26 -2.88 5.45
N VAL A 282 -12.41 -2.74 6.10
CA VAL A 282 -12.52 -2.10 7.42
C VAL A 282 -12.01 -3.05 8.51
N PRO A 283 -11.11 -2.59 9.41
CA PRO A 283 -10.65 -3.40 10.52
C PRO A 283 -11.74 -3.55 11.59
N ASN A 284 -11.73 -4.70 12.24
CA ASN A 284 -12.60 -5.04 13.35
C ASN A 284 -11.76 -5.52 14.53
N LEU A 285 -12.37 -5.57 15.70
CA LEU A 285 -11.76 -6.13 16.90
C LEU A 285 -12.48 -7.44 17.22
N ALA A 286 -11.76 -8.44 17.72
CA ALA A 286 -12.33 -9.76 18.01
C ALA A 286 -13.62 -9.71 18.85
N TYR A 287 -13.77 -8.71 19.73
CA TYR A 287 -14.95 -8.54 20.60
C TYR A 287 -16.10 -7.77 19.95
N ASP A 288 -15.89 -7.06 18.82
CA ASP A 288 -16.92 -6.22 18.16
C ASP A 288 -17.56 -6.89 16.93
N LEU A 289 -17.13 -8.12 16.62
CA LEU A 289 -17.75 -8.98 15.63
C LEU A 289 -19.22 -9.24 15.94
N VAL A 290 -20.05 -9.28 14.90
CA VAL A 290 -21.47 -9.64 15.00
C VAL A 290 -21.61 -11.16 14.93
N GLU A 291 -22.33 -11.75 15.89
CA GLU A 291 -22.48 -13.21 16.04
C GLU A 291 -21.12 -13.93 15.98
N PRO A 292 -20.20 -13.61 16.90
CA PRO A 292 -18.88 -14.22 16.89
C PRO A 292 -18.95 -15.68 17.31
N VAL A 293 -18.09 -16.49 16.70
CA VAL A 293 -17.92 -17.92 16.98
C VAL A 293 -16.44 -18.20 17.18
N SER A 294 -16.12 -18.85 18.29
CA SER A 294 -14.78 -19.37 18.54
C SER A 294 -14.47 -20.50 17.55
N LYS A 295 -13.33 -20.43 16.87
CA LYS A 295 -12.84 -21.53 16.03
C LYS A 295 -12.15 -22.64 16.83
N LEU A 296 -11.99 -22.45 18.15
CA LEU A 296 -11.42 -23.45 19.05
C LEU A 296 -12.50 -24.41 19.57
N SER A 297 -13.60 -23.87 20.09
CA SER A 297 -14.72 -24.66 20.67
C SER A 297 -15.94 -24.78 19.76
N GLY A 298 -16.12 -23.87 18.80
CA GLY A 298 -17.36 -23.75 18.03
C GLY A 298 -18.48 -22.97 18.76
N GLU A 299 -18.23 -22.50 19.98
CA GLU A 299 -19.20 -21.80 20.82
C GLU A 299 -19.09 -20.27 20.68
N ALA A 300 -20.14 -19.58 21.12
CA ALA A 300 -20.11 -18.12 21.25
C ALA A 300 -19.07 -17.70 22.32
N PRO A 301 -18.20 -16.72 22.03
CA PRO A 301 -17.18 -16.29 22.97
C PRO A 301 -17.76 -15.48 24.12
N ARG A 302 -17.05 -15.47 25.25
CA ARG A 302 -17.32 -14.59 26.38
C ARG A 302 -16.45 -13.33 26.25
N ILE A 303 -17.06 -12.16 26.43
CA ILE A 303 -16.30 -10.90 26.50
C ILE A 303 -15.83 -10.68 27.94
N GLY A 304 -14.55 -10.35 28.09
CA GLY A 304 -13.93 -9.97 29.36
C GLY A 304 -12.99 -8.78 29.16
N GLU A 305 -12.35 -8.35 30.24
CA GLU A 305 -11.35 -7.28 30.21
C GLU A 305 -9.94 -7.87 30.08
N LEU A 306 -9.09 -7.22 29.30
CA LEU A 306 -7.69 -7.58 29.15
C LEU A 306 -6.82 -6.34 28.98
N GLU A 307 -5.81 -6.21 29.83
CA GLU A 307 -4.85 -5.13 29.76
C GLU A 307 -3.82 -5.37 28.64
N ARG A 308 -3.73 -4.44 27.68
CA ARG A 308 -2.83 -4.50 26.52
C ARG A 308 -2.27 -3.12 26.21
N HIS A 309 -1.12 -3.06 25.54
CA HIS A 309 -0.66 -1.81 24.96
C HIS A 309 -1.54 -1.47 23.77
N THR A 310 -2.11 -0.27 23.78
CA THR A 310 -3.11 0.19 22.81
C THR A 310 -2.70 1.52 22.22
N ILE A 311 -2.81 1.65 20.90
CA ILE A 311 -2.70 2.92 20.17
C ILE A 311 -4.10 3.52 19.96
N ASP A 312 -4.23 4.83 20.16
CA ASP A 312 -5.44 5.59 19.82
C ASP A 312 -5.24 6.24 18.45
N LEU A 313 -5.88 5.67 17.41
CA LEU A 313 -5.69 6.14 16.03
C LEU A 313 -6.40 7.47 15.75
N ASP A 314 -7.38 7.86 16.57
CA ASP A 314 -8.15 9.09 16.35
C ASP A 314 -7.28 10.33 16.59
N ALA A 315 -6.34 10.25 17.54
CA ALA A 315 -5.35 11.27 17.81
C ALA A 315 -4.44 11.60 16.61
N HIS A 316 -4.46 10.77 15.56
CA HIS A 316 -3.59 10.87 14.40
C HIS A 316 -4.34 11.17 13.09
N ARG A 317 -5.66 11.41 13.13
CA ARG A 317 -6.52 11.55 11.93
C ARG A 317 -5.98 12.51 10.86
N GLU A 318 -5.82 13.79 11.18
CA GLU A 318 -5.40 14.80 10.20
C GLU A 318 -4.00 14.51 9.62
N PRO A 319 -2.97 14.21 10.44
CA PRO A 319 -1.66 13.81 9.92
C PRO A 319 -1.71 12.58 9.00
N LEU A 320 -2.56 11.58 9.29
CA LEU A 320 -2.67 10.37 8.48
C LEU A 320 -3.29 10.64 7.11
N LEU A 321 -4.37 11.42 7.07
CA LEU A 321 -4.99 11.84 5.81
C LEU A 321 -4.03 12.70 4.97
N ALA A 322 -3.26 13.58 5.61
CA ALA A 322 -2.23 14.37 4.93
C ALA A 322 -1.10 13.48 4.37
N ALA A 323 -0.64 12.48 5.13
CA ALA A 323 0.38 11.54 4.67
C ALA A 323 -0.08 10.73 3.44
N LEU A 324 -1.34 10.30 3.42
CA LEU A 324 -1.89 9.56 2.28
C LEU A 324 -1.99 10.41 1.00
N ARG A 325 -2.24 11.72 1.13
CA ARG A 325 -2.26 12.68 0.01
C ARG A 325 -0.87 13.01 -0.55
N LYS A 326 0.18 12.84 0.25
CA LYS A 326 1.58 13.09 -0.18
C LYS A 326 2.09 12.00 -1.14
N GLY A 327 1.66 10.76 -0.92
CA GLY A 327 2.01 9.61 -1.75
C GLY A 327 1.01 9.36 -2.87
N ARG A 328 1.34 8.47 -3.80
CA ARG A 328 0.38 7.96 -4.79
C ARG A 328 -0.45 6.86 -4.14
N ALA A 329 -1.76 7.03 -4.06
CA ALA A 329 -2.69 5.99 -3.61
C ALA A 329 -3.92 5.97 -4.51
N ALA A 330 -4.51 4.79 -4.71
CA ALA A 330 -5.76 4.68 -5.44
C ALA A 330 -6.90 5.39 -4.67
N PRO A 331 -7.90 6.00 -5.34
CA PRO A 331 -9.03 6.66 -4.69
C PRO A 331 -9.76 5.78 -3.67
N ARG A 332 -9.81 4.46 -3.91
CA ARG A 332 -10.41 3.48 -2.99
C ARG A 332 -9.69 3.42 -1.64
N LEU A 333 -8.37 3.63 -1.61
CA LEU A 333 -7.58 3.68 -0.37
C LEU A 333 -7.86 4.96 0.42
N HIS A 334 -8.02 6.10 -0.27
CA HIS A 334 -8.46 7.35 0.35
C HIS A 334 -9.83 7.19 1.00
N ALA A 335 -10.81 6.67 0.26
CA ALA A 335 -12.15 6.45 0.78
C ALA A 335 -12.16 5.49 1.99
N LEU A 336 -11.37 4.41 1.94
CA LEU A 336 -11.24 3.48 3.06
C LEU A 336 -10.61 4.16 4.30
N ALA A 337 -9.51 4.90 4.12
CA ALA A 337 -8.85 5.60 5.21
C ALA A 337 -9.79 6.64 5.85
N GLU A 338 -10.53 7.40 5.04
CA GLU A 338 -11.53 8.35 5.51
C GLU A 338 -12.66 7.67 6.29
N GLN A 339 -13.17 6.54 5.79
CA GLN A 339 -14.19 5.75 6.49
C GLN A 339 -13.69 5.24 7.85
N ILE A 340 -12.46 4.72 7.91
CA ILE A 340 -11.87 4.20 9.15
C ILE A 340 -11.66 5.33 10.15
N LEU A 341 -11.11 6.45 9.70
CA LEU A 341 -10.80 7.60 10.55
C LEU A 341 -12.04 8.45 10.89
N ALA A 342 -13.18 8.21 10.23
CA ALA A 342 -14.47 8.80 10.59
C ALA A 342 -15.08 8.19 11.86
N ARG A 343 -14.56 7.06 12.35
CA ARG A 343 -14.98 6.46 13.63
C ARG A 343 -14.73 7.47 14.75
N ARG A 344 -15.64 7.50 15.74
CA ARG A 344 -15.51 8.40 16.89
C ARG A 344 -14.39 7.97 17.83
N SER A 345 -14.21 6.66 17.98
CA SER A 345 -13.06 6.10 18.66
C SER A 345 -12.61 4.81 17.99
N PHE A 346 -11.32 4.68 17.67
CA PHE A 346 -10.71 3.43 17.23
C PHE A 346 -9.37 3.20 17.92
N ARG A 347 -9.49 2.54 19.08
CA ARG A 347 -8.37 2.08 19.90
C ARG A 347 -7.98 0.68 19.48
N LEU A 348 -6.72 0.51 19.15
CA LEU A 348 -6.19 -0.72 18.59
C LEU A 348 -5.14 -1.31 19.54
N PRO A 349 -5.41 -2.48 20.15
CA PRO A 349 -4.40 -3.21 20.88
C PRO A 349 -3.27 -3.65 19.95
N ILE A 350 -2.03 -3.40 20.33
CA ILE A 350 -0.82 -3.76 19.58
C ILE A 350 0.06 -4.78 20.30
N THR A 351 -0.40 -5.30 21.44
CA THR A 351 0.17 -6.47 22.11
C THR A 351 -0.92 -7.49 22.40
N HIS A 352 -0.54 -8.77 22.33
CA HIS A 352 -1.48 -9.88 22.54
C HIS A 352 -0.84 -10.97 23.42
N PRO A 353 -1.59 -11.60 24.33
CA PRO A 353 -1.13 -12.80 25.02
C PRO A 353 -1.03 -13.98 24.03
N GLN A 354 0.18 -14.28 23.57
CA GLN A 354 0.46 -15.42 22.70
C GLN A 354 1.80 -16.06 23.09
N PRO A 355 1.96 -17.38 22.93
CA PRO A 355 3.23 -18.06 23.20
C PRO A 355 4.29 -17.83 22.11
N TRP A 356 3.89 -17.34 20.94
CA TRP A 356 4.71 -17.17 19.74
C TRP A 356 4.75 -15.71 19.33
N GLY A 357 5.96 -15.13 19.23
CA GLY A 357 6.17 -13.71 18.97
C GLY A 357 7.30 -13.11 19.81
N VAL A 358 7.59 -11.82 19.60
CA VAL A 358 8.60 -11.08 20.37
C VAL A 358 7.91 -10.32 21.51
N SER A 359 8.33 -10.57 22.74
CA SER A 359 7.83 -9.82 23.89
C SER A 359 8.44 -8.41 23.96
N PRO A 360 7.63 -7.38 24.29
CA PRO A 360 8.14 -6.08 24.74
C PRO A 360 9.13 -6.24 25.90
N ARG A 361 10.00 -5.25 26.14
CA ARG A 361 10.91 -5.29 27.31
C ARG A 361 10.24 -4.83 28.58
N GLU A 362 9.21 -4.00 28.43
CA GLU A 362 8.39 -3.51 29.52
C GLU A 362 7.74 -4.71 30.24
N PRO A 363 7.78 -4.73 31.59
CA PRO A 363 7.12 -5.78 32.34
C PRO A 363 5.61 -5.69 32.13
N ALA A 364 5.01 -6.77 31.62
CA ALA A 364 3.57 -6.95 31.58
C ALA A 364 3.17 -8.03 32.60
N GLU A 365 2.04 -7.84 33.30
CA GLU A 365 1.52 -8.81 34.28
C GLU A 365 1.26 -10.18 33.64
N ALA A 366 0.89 -10.19 32.35
CA ALA A 366 0.79 -11.38 31.52
C ALA A 366 1.86 -11.35 30.43
N ARG A 367 2.46 -12.51 30.11
CA ARG A 367 3.38 -12.64 28.98
C ARG A 367 2.65 -12.31 27.67
N GLN A 368 2.97 -11.15 27.10
CA GLN A 368 2.43 -10.68 25.83
C GLN A 368 3.54 -10.60 24.77
N VAL A 369 3.13 -10.62 23.52
CA VAL A 369 3.99 -10.38 22.36
C VAL A 369 3.50 -9.16 21.58
N ILE A 370 4.44 -8.49 20.93
CA ILE A 370 4.15 -7.41 19.98
C ILE A 370 3.36 -8.02 18.82
N TRP A 371 2.27 -7.36 18.44
CA TRP A 371 1.44 -7.77 17.32
C TRP A 371 2.24 -7.75 16.01
N ALA A 372 2.06 -8.79 15.19
CA ALA A 372 2.77 -8.97 13.94
C ALA A 372 2.60 -7.81 12.93
N TRP A 373 1.48 -7.08 12.94
CA TRP A 373 1.30 -5.94 12.02
C TRP A 373 2.17 -4.71 12.38
N PRO A 374 2.21 -4.23 13.64
CA PRO A 374 3.22 -3.27 14.09
C PRO A 374 4.66 -3.74 13.87
N GLU A 375 4.93 -5.04 14.08
CA GLU A 375 6.22 -5.64 13.81
C GLU A 375 6.59 -5.58 12.32
N MET A 376 5.64 -5.82 11.40
CA MET A 376 5.85 -5.68 9.95
C MET A 376 6.21 -4.24 9.54
N ALA A 377 5.57 -3.23 10.15
CA ALA A 377 5.92 -1.83 9.92
C ALA A 377 7.40 -1.55 10.23
N PHE A 378 7.88 -2.08 11.36
CA PHE A 378 9.29 -2.04 11.75
C PHE A 378 10.15 -2.87 10.77
N GLY A 379 9.68 -4.05 10.37
CA GLY A 379 10.38 -4.99 9.49
C GLY A 379 10.77 -4.38 8.14
N PHE A 380 9.94 -3.48 7.58
CA PHE A 380 10.29 -2.74 6.37
C PHE A 380 11.55 -1.87 6.55
N LEU A 381 11.60 -1.09 7.63
CA LEU A 381 12.76 -0.24 7.92
C LEU A 381 13.99 -1.08 8.27
N PHE A 382 13.79 -2.21 8.95
CA PHE A 382 14.88 -3.12 9.30
C PHE A 382 15.48 -3.74 8.02
N GLY A 383 14.63 -4.10 7.06
CA GLY A 383 15.07 -4.58 5.75
C GLY A 383 15.94 -3.55 5.01
N ILE A 384 15.59 -2.27 5.07
CA ILE A 384 16.39 -1.19 4.47
C ILE A 384 17.78 -1.13 5.11
N GLU A 385 17.87 -1.16 6.44
CA GLU A 385 19.16 -1.13 7.16
C GLU A 385 20.02 -2.38 6.89
N ALA A 386 19.39 -3.57 6.84
CA ALA A 386 20.06 -4.81 6.51
C ALA A 386 20.63 -4.79 5.08
N LEU A 387 19.85 -4.27 4.12
CA LEU A 387 20.29 -4.07 2.75
C LEU A 387 21.43 -3.04 2.67
N GLY A 388 21.29 -1.93 3.39
CA GLY A 388 22.30 -0.87 3.44
C GLY A 388 23.64 -1.37 3.95
N THR A 389 23.63 -2.19 5.02
CA THR A 389 24.83 -2.85 5.54
C THR A 389 25.52 -3.71 4.48
N ARG A 390 24.76 -4.48 3.68
CA ARG A 390 25.29 -5.34 2.61
C ARG A 390 25.85 -4.55 1.43
N LEU A 391 25.28 -3.38 1.16
CA LEU A 391 25.68 -2.48 0.06
C LEU A 391 26.63 -1.37 0.50
N GLU A 392 27.13 -1.42 1.74
CA GLU A 392 27.99 -0.39 2.34
C GLU A 392 27.38 1.03 2.23
N GLN A 393 26.06 1.11 2.44
CA GLN A 393 25.30 2.37 2.48
C GLN A 393 24.92 2.71 3.91
N ASP A 394 24.95 3.99 4.27
CA ASP A 394 24.55 4.49 5.58
C ASP A 394 23.03 4.64 5.72
N TRP A 395 22.30 3.54 5.53
CA TRP A 395 20.85 3.50 5.74
C TRP A 395 20.54 2.95 7.13
N GLN A 396 20.11 3.81 8.04
CA GLN A 396 19.90 3.44 9.44
C GLN A 396 18.41 3.45 9.78
N LEU A 397 17.92 2.37 10.40
CA LEU A 397 16.56 2.30 10.92
C LEU A 397 16.31 3.37 11.99
N SER A 398 17.34 3.70 12.77
CA SER A 398 17.24 4.71 13.82
C SER A 398 17.07 6.14 13.30
N ARG A 399 17.42 6.37 12.03
CA ARG A 399 17.40 7.67 11.34
C ARG A 399 16.96 7.48 9.87
N PRO A 400 15.67 7.21 9.62
CA PRO A 400 15.14 7.13 8.26
C PRO A 400 15.34 8.45 7.51
N ASP A 401 15.74 8.37 6.24
CA ASP A 401 15.99 9.56 5.43
C ASP A 401 14.70 10.09 4.78
N LYS A 402 14.58 11.41 4.64
CA LYS A 402 13.49 12.08 3.90
C LYS A 402 13.57 11.82 2.40
N ASP A 403 14.76 11.49 1.90
CA ASP A 403 15.05 11.25 0.50
C ASP A 403 14.72 9.82 0.07
N TRP A 404 14.34 8.94 1.01
CA TRP A 404 13.89 7.58 0.68
C TRP A 404 12.54 7.61 -0.04
N ARG A 405 12.50 6.98 -1.21
CA ARG A 405 11.25 6.67 -1.89
C ARG A 405 10.80 5.27 -1.49
N ILE A 406 9.62 5.16 -0.88
CA ILE A 406 9.05 3.88 -0.47
C ILE A 406 7.86 3.56 -1.37
N VAL A 407 7.77 2.31 -1.84
CA VAL A 407 6.68 1.84 -2.68
C VAL A 407 6.17 0.52 -2.11
N HIS A 408 4.91 0.46 -1.70
CA HIS A 408 4.28 -0.73 -1.12
C HIS A 408 3.33 -1.38 -2.13
N PHE A 409 3.56 -2.66 -2.40
CA PHE A 409 2.71 -3.55 -3.19
C PHE A 409 2.02 -4.55 -2.26
N PHE A 410 0.68 -4.53 -2.21
CA PHE A 410 -0.11 -5.32 -1.27
C PHE A 410 -1.51 -5.66 -1.79
N GLY A 411 -2.13 -6.70 -1.22
CA GLY A 411 -3.54 -7.04 -1.49
C GLY A 411 -4.51 -6.11 -0.76
N TYR A 412 -5.73 -5.93 -1.27
CA TYR A 412 -6.70 -5.00 -0.68
C TYR A 412 -7.00 -5.26 0.82
N ASP A 413 -6.89 -6.50 1.27
CA ASP A 413 -6.99 -6.95 2.67
C ASP A 413 -5.86 -6.45 3.59
N ASN A 414 -4.84 -5.78 3.04
CA ASN A 414 -3.76 -5.16 3.81
C ASN A 414 -3.88 -3.63 3.90
N SER A 415 -4.90 -3.05 3.25
CA SER A 415 -5.00 -1.60 3.05
C SER A 415 -4.95 -0.80 4.34
N PHE A 416 -5.72 -1.20 5.36
CA PHE A 416 -5.73 -0.51 6.65
C PHE A 416 -4.33 -0.40 7.27
N TYR A 417 -3.54 -1.48 7.23
CA TYR A 417 -2.23 -1.47 7.88
C TYR A 417 -1.28 -0.52 7.16
N HIS A 418 -1.20 -0.64 5.83
CA HIS A 418 -0.29 0.19 5.03
C HIS A 418 -0.66 1.67 5.05
N THR A 419 -1.94 2.01 4.95
CA THR A 419 -2.36 3.42 4.77
C THR A 419 -2.71 4.15 6.07
N VAL A 420 -2.96 3.41 7.17
CA VAL A 420 -3.38 4.00 8.46
C VAL A 420 -2.43 3.61 9.58
N LEU A 421 -2.24 2.31 9.83
CA LEU A 421 -1.48 1.86 11.00
C LEU A 421 0.00 2.21 10.90
N TYR A 422 0.68 1.86 9.80
CA TYR A 422 2.13 2.07 9.68
C TYR A 422 2.51 3.55 9.72
N PRO A 423 1.82 4.46 8.98
CA PRO A 423 2.12 5.87 9.09
C PRO A 423 1.89 6.43 10.51
N ALA A 424 0.93 5.90 11.27
CA ALA A 424 0.72 6.29 12.68
C ALA A 424 1.92 5.87 13.55
N LEU A 425 2.37 4.62 13.40
CA LEU A 425 3.53 4.09 14.13
C LEU A 425 4.81 4.86 13.78
N TYR A 426 5.05 5.12 12.50
CA TYR A 426 6.21 5.90 12.06
C TYR A 426 6.22 7.31 12.63
N ARG A 427 5.07 7.98 12.68
CA ARG A 427 4.97 9.33 13.27
C ARG A 427 5.30 9.34 14.76
N LEU A 428 4.89 8.32 15.50
CA LEU A 428 5.18 8.21 16.94
C LEU A 428 6.66 7.98 17.21
N VAL A 429 7.33 7.17 16.39
CA VAL A 429 8.76 6.85 16.58
C VAL A 429 9.68 7.90 15.95
N TYR A 430 9.26 8.53 14.86
CA TYR A 430 10.05 9.46 14.06
C TYR A 430 9.23 10.74 13.78
N PRO A 431 9.03 11.62 14.78
CA PRO A 431 8.15 12.78 14.64
C PRO A 431 8.57 13.77 13.54
N ASP A 432 9.86 13.83 13.22
CA ASP A 432 10.44 14.69 12.19
C ASP A 432 10.51 14.04 10.81
N TRP A 433 10.08 12.77 10.68
CA TRP A 433 10.11 12.03 9.44
C TRP A 433 8.72 11.92 8.82
N SER A 434 8.60 12.31 7.56
CA SER A 434 7.38 12.21 6.76
C SER A 434 7.70 11.39 5.52
N PRO A 435 7.56 10.05 5.57
CA PRO A 435 7.92 9.19 4.46
C PRO A 435 7.09 9.49 3.22
N ASN A 436 7.70 9.38 2.05
CA ASN A 436 7.01 9.46 0.78
C ASN A 436 6.67 8.05 0.26
N ILE A 437 5.50 7.54 0.64
CA ILE A 437 5.07 6.16 0.37
C ILE A 437 4.07 6.13 -0.77
N ASP A 438 4.37 5.40 -1.85
CA ASP A 438 3.37 5.01 -2.85
C ASP A 438 2.72 3.69 -2.49
N TYR A 439 1.41 3.60 -2.72
CA TYR A 439 0.58 2.44 -2.39
C TYR A 439 0.00 1.84 -3.68
N HIS A 440 0.55 0.71 -4.08
CA HIS A 440 0.03 -0.12 -5.17
C HIS A 440 -0.77 -1.28 -4.58
N VAL A 441 -2.08 -1.18 -4.71
CA VAL A 441 -3.02 -2.18 -4.20
C VAL A 441 -3.54 -3.05 -5.32
N ASN A 442 -3.64 -4.35 -5.05
CA ASN A 442 -4.20 -5.34 -5.97
C ASN A 442 -5.51 -5.92 -5.42
N GLU A 443 -6.48 -6.06 -6.31
CA GLU A 443 -7.72 -6.78 -6.03
C GLU A 443 -7.52 -8.30 -6.09
N PHE A 444 -8.45 -9.05 -5.51
CA PHE A 444 -8.38 -10.51 -5.51
C PHE A 444 -8.42 -11.09 -6.92
N TYR A 445 -7.48 -12.00 -7.20
CA TYR A 445 -7.48 -12.76 -8.45
C TYR A 445 -8.53 -13.88 -8.40
N LEU A 446 -9.45 -13.86 -9.36
CA LEU A 446 -10.45 -14.91 -9.55
C LEU A 446 -10.02 -15.85 -10.69
N LEU A 447 -9.89 -17.14 -10.39
CA LEU A 447 -9.68 -18.18 -11.39
C LEU A 447 -11.04 -18.80 -11.75
N ASP A 448 -11.47 -18.62 -13.01
CA ASP A 448 -12.79 -19.02 -13.50
C ASP A 448 -13.97 -18.46 -12.68
N GLY A 449 -13.82 -17.24 -12.16
CA GLY A 449 -14.82 -16.57 -11.33
C GLY A 449 -14.85 -17.04 -9.87
N LEU A 450 -14.00 -18.00 -9.49
CA LEU A 450 -13.82 -18.45 -8.11
C LEU A 450 -12.57 -17.83 -7.50
N ASN A 451 -12.65 -17.48 -6.22
CA ASN A 451 -11.49 -16.98 -5.50
C ASN A 451 -10.44 -18.10 -5.41
N ALA A 452 -9.19 -17.81 -5.82
CA ALA A 452 -8.09 -18.75 -5.80
C ALA A 452 -7.61 -18.97 -4.35
N ARG A 453 -8.43 -19.64 -3.52
CA ARG A 453 -8.14 -20.00 -2.13
C ARG A 453 -7.51 -21.39 -2.04
N ARG A 454 -6.66 -21.59 -1.03
CA ARG A 454 -6.07 -22.90 -0.71
C ARG A 454 -7.17 -23.89 -0.32
N GLY A 455 -7.18 -25.09 -0.92
CA GLY A 455 -8.18 -26.14 -0.67
C GLY A 455 -9.48 -26.03 -1.49
N GLY A 456 -9.60 -25.04 -2.40
CA GLY A 456 -10.69 -24.97 -3.37
C GLY A 456 -10.44 -25.80 -4.63
N ALA A 457 -11.45 -25.94 -5.49
CA ALA A 457 -11.36 -26.69 -6.76
C ALA A 457 -10.33 -26.12 -7.76
N CYS A 458 -9.81 -24.91 -7.52
CA CYS A 458 -8.92 -24.16 -8.39
C CYS A 458 -7.58 -23.82 -7.69
N GLU A 459 -6.87 -24.81 -7.16
CA GLU A 459 -5.53 -24.64 -6.57
C GLU A 459 -4.42 -24.83 -7.62
N PHE A 460 -3.60 -23.80 -7.83
CA PHE A 460 -2.39 -23.86 -8.65
C PHE A 460 -1.15 -23.86 -7.76
N ARG A 461 -0.30 -24.89 -7.87
CA ARG A 461 0.97 -25.01 -7.15
C ARG A 461 2.15 -24.92 -8.12
N PRO A 462 3.03 -23.90 -8.01
CA PRO A 462 4.18 -23.72 -8.90
C PRO A 462 5.11 -24.95 -8.97
N GLY A 463 5.30 -25.66 -7.85
CA GLY A 463 6.09 -26.90 -7.79
C GLY A 463 5.65 -28.02 -8.74
N ARG A 464 4.42 -27.97 -9.29
CA ARG A 464 3.98 -28.92 -10.34
C ARG A 464 4.45 -28.55 -11.76
N LEU A 465 4.77 -27.28 -12.05
CA LEU A 465 5.31 -26.89 -13.37
C LEU A 465 6.77 -27.31 -13.55
N ALA A 466 7.57 -27.24 -12.47
CA ALA A 466 8.98 -27.65 -12.50
C ALA A 466 9.18 -29.13 -12.87
N SER A 467 8.13 -29.95 -12.76
CA SER A 467 8.14 -31.37 -13.14
C SER A 467 7.83 -31.66 -14.61
N ASN A 468 7.56 -30.64 -15.44
CA ASN A 468 7.19 -30.82 -16.84
C ASN A 468 8.15 -30.06 -17.80
N PRO A 469 9.15 -30.75 -18.39
CA PRO A 469 10.22 -30.12 -19.18
C PRO A 469 9.76 -29.50 -20.52
N ALA A 470 8.49 -29.63 -20.90
CA ALA A 470 7.96 -29.13 -22.17
C ALA A 470 7.54 -27.63 -22.18
N ARG A 471 7.69 -26.89 -21.06
CA ARG A 471 7.23 -25.48 -20.93
C ARG A 471 8.32 -24.48 -20.52
N HIS A 472 9.59 -24.75 -20.83
CA HIS A 472 10.70 -23.83 -20.56
C HIS A 472 10.84 -22.64 -21.53
N ALA A 473 9.80 -22.36 -22.33
CA ALA A 473 9.75 -21.14 -23.14
C ALA A 473 8.73 -20.17 -22.52
N ASP A 474 9.24 -19.19 -21.77
CA ASP A 474 8.56 -17.96 -21.36
C ASP A 474 7.11 -18.12 -20.81
N PRO A 475 6.97 -18.54 -19.53
CA PRO A 475 5.67 -18.65 -18.87
C PRO A 475 4.93 -17.30 -18.79
N LEU A 476 5.67 -16.20 -18.60
CA LEU A 476 5.17 -14.83 -18.42
C LEU A 476 4.59 -14.26 -19.73
N GLY A 477 5.27 -14.47 -20.85
CA GLY A 477 4.78 -14.08 -22.18
C GLY A 477 3.55 -14.86 -22.63
N SER A 478 3.30 -16.05 -22.08
CA SER A 478 2.09 -16.83 -22.40
C SER A 478 0.84 -16.30 -21.65
N LEU A 479 0.98 -15.94 -20.37
CA LEU A 479 -0.10 -15.38 -19.53
C LEU A 479 -0.52 -13.98 -19.99
N ALA A 480 0.45 -13.12 -20.34
CA ALA A 480 0.18 -11.79 -20.89
C ALA A 480 -0.53 -11.85 -22.26
N ARG A 481 -0.16 -12.80 -23.13
CA ARG A 481 -0.81 -12.99 -24.45
C ARG A 481 -2.24 -13.53 -24.33
N SER A 482 -2.54 -14.34 -23.31
CA SER A 482 -3.93 -14.77 -23.05
C SER A 482 -4.82 -13.64 -22.54
N ALA A 483 -4.31 -12.74 -21.70
CA ALA A 483 -5.06 -11.57 -21.23
C ALA A 483 -5.35 -10.56 -22.37
N GLY A 484 -4.38 -10.34 -23.27
CA GLY A 484 -4.55 -9.46 -24.44
C GLY A 484 -5.54 -9.98 -25.50
N ARG A 485 -5.70 -11.31 -25.63
CA ARG A 485 -6.69 -11.91 -26.55
C ARG A 485 -8.13 -11.87 -26.01
N ALA A 486 -8.32 -11.91 -24.70
CA ALA A 486 -9.64 -11.76 -24.10
C ALA A 486 -10.21 -10.35 -24.32
N HIS A 487 -9.38 -9.31 -24.27
CA HIS A 487 -9.81 -7.92 -24.41
C HIS A 487 -10.18 -7.54 -25.86
N THR A 488 -9.47 -8.08 -26.85
CA THR A 488 -9.76 -7.83 -28.28
C THR A 488 -11.02 -8.55 -28.79
N SER A 489 -11.45 -9.63 -28.14
CA SER A 489 -12.68 -10.36 -28.52
C SER A 489 -13.98 -9.68 -28.06
N ARG A 490 -13.95 -8.89 -26.97
CA ARG A 490 -15.13 -8.15 -26.47
C ARG A 490 -15.43 -6.87 -27.27
N LEU A 491 -14.42 -6.25 -27.89
CA LEU A 491 -14.61 -5.03 -28.71
C LEU A 491 -15.18 -5.31 -30.11
N ARG A 492 -15.13 -6.56 -30.61
CA ARG A 492 -15.71 -6.93 -31.91
C ARG A 492 -17.18 -7.35 -31.88
N ARG A 493 -17.81 -7.50 -30.71
CA ARG A 493 -19.23 -7.88 -30.58
C ARG A 493 -20.21 -6.71 -30.38
N ASN A 494 -19.72 -5.48 -30.22
CA ASN A 494 -20.55 -4.26 -30.12
C ASN A 494 -20.54 -3.40 -31.40
N ARG A 495 -20.17 -3.98 -32.55
CA ARG A 495 -20.27 -3.34 -33.88
C ARG A 495 -20.85 -4.32 -34.92
N ALA A 496 -21.94 -4.99 -34.57
CA ALA A 496 -22.81 -5.68 -35.51
C ALA A 496 -24.26 -5.40 -35.12
#